data_AF-A0A5C7I8C7-F1
#
_entry.id   AF-A0A5C7I8C7-F1
#
_cell.length_a   1.000
_cell.length_b   1.000
_cell.length_c   1.000
_cell.angle_alpha   90.00
_cell.angle_beta   90.00
_cell.angle_gamma   90.00
#
_symmetry.space_group_name_H-M   'P 1'
#
loop_
_entity.id
_entity.type
_entity.pdbx_description
1 polymer ?
#
loop_
_entity_poly.entity_id
_entity_poly.type
_entity_poly.pdbx_seq_one_letter_code
_entity_poly.pdbx_strand_id
1 'polypeptide(L)'
;MDASKGLGKNLDEFKKMTIELANAGDKEKLSDENEAIILLNSLPDSFKDVKAAITYGRTSLSLEECISALKSKELELKIEKKDNGENLFVRACIASKISDKGILWHMRLGHMSERGVLELSKRDLLNGDQVSKLDFCENCVLGKQHRISFSTAQHTSKQILEYVHSDLWGPSKVPTHGGNRYFLSLIDDHSRKLWL
;
A
#
# COMPACT_ATOMS: atom_id res chain seq x y z
N MET A 1 -3.78 21.93 0.27
CA MET A 1 -5.15 22.02 -0.26
C MET A 1 -6.02 22.81 0.70
N ASP A 2 -7.06 23.48 0.20
CA ASP A 2 -8.03 24.19 1.01
C ASP A 2 -9.09 23.20 1.56
N ALA A 3 -9.17 23.10 2.89
CA ALA A 3 -10.09 22.21 3.59
C ALA A 3 -11.57 22.64 3.46
N SER A 4 -11.84 23.89 3.07
CA SER A 4 -13.19 24.41 2.83
C SER A 4 -13.77 24.00 1.46
N LYS A 5 -12.92 23.49 0.56
CA LYS A 5 -13.28 23.11 -0.81
C LYS A 5 -13.25 21.59 -0.97
N GLY A 6 -14.17 21.05 -1.79
CA GLY A 6 -14.12 19.64 -2.19
C GLY A 6 -12.85 19.31 -2.97
N LEU A 7 -12.45 18.03 -2.99
CA LEU A 7 -11.22 17.59 -3.66
C LEU A 7 -11.22 17.96 -5.14
N GLY A 8 -12.34 17.78 -5.85
CA GLY A 8 -12.48 18.18 -7.25
C GLY A 8 -12.13 19.65 -7.51
N LYS A 9 -12.65 20.58 -6.69
CA LYS A 9 -12.34 22.02 -6.82
C LYS A 9 -10.88 22.33 -6.53
N ASN A 10 -10.29 21.65 -5.54
CA ASN A 10 -8.86 21.77 -5.22
C ASN A 10 -7.98 21.28 -6.38
N LEU A 11 -8.38 20.21 -7.07
CA LEU A 11 -7.67 19.67 -8.23
C LEU A 11 -7.75 20.62 -9.44
N ASP A 12 -8.92 21.21 -9.67
CA ASP A 12 -9.11 22.18 -10.77
C ASP A 12 -8.30 23.46 -10.53
N GLU A 13 -8.28 23.97 -9.29
CA GLU A 13 -7.42 25.09 -8.90
C GLU A 13 -5.94 24.76 -9.04
N PHE A 14 -5.52 23.55 -8.66
CA PHE A 14 -4.15 23.09 -8.85
C PHE A 14 -3.76 23.07 -10.33
N LYS A 15 -4.57 22.46 -11.20
CA LYS A 15 -4.33 22.44 -12.66
C LYS A 15 -4.25 23.86 -13.23
N LYS A 16 -5.13 24.76 -12.78
CA LYS A 16 -5.12 26.17 -13.20
C LYS A 16 -3.82 26.88 -12.81
N MET A 17 -3.33 26.69 -11.58
CA MET A 17 -2.06 27.27 -11.13
C MET A 17 -0.88 26.75 -11.93
N THR A 18 -0.84 25.45 -12.24
CA THR A 18 0.23 24.87 -13.08
C THR A 18 0.24 25.48 -14.48
N ILE A 19 -0.93 25.67 -15.09
CA ILE A 19 -1.07 26.31 -16.41
C ILE A 19 -0.63 27.78 -16.35
N GLU A 20 -1.05 28.52 -15.33
CA GLU A 20 -0.64 29.92 -15.14
C GLU A 20 0.87 30.05 -14.94
N LEU A 21 1.49 29.16 -14.15
CA LEU A 21 2.94 29.11 -13.95
C LEU A 21 3.70 28.80 -15.25
N ALA A 22 3.19 27.86 -16.06
CA ALA A 22 3.78 27.55 -17.36
C ALA A 22 3.70 28.72 -18.35
N ASN A 23 2.71 29.60 -18.20
CA ASN A 23 2.51 30.77 -19.06
C ASN A 23 3.19 32.04 -18.55
N ALA A 24 3.65 32.08 -17.29
CA ALA A 24 4.12 33.30 -16.61
C ALA A 24 5.64 33.55 -16.67
N GLY A 25 6.45 32.68 -17.29
CA GLY A 25 7.87 33.01 -17.52
C GLY A 25 8.67 31.92 -18.24
N ASP A 26 9.83 32.32 -18.79
CA ASP A 26 10.83 31.52 -19.53
C ASP A 26 11.47 30.34 -18.76
N LYS A 27 10.84 29.84 -17.69
CA LYS A 27 11.32 28.69 -16.92
C LYS A 27 10.66 27.42 -17.43
N GLU A 28 11.46 26.38 -17.65
CA GLU A 28 11.04 25.06 -18.06
C GLU A 28 9.76 24.60 -17.36
N LYS A 29 8.83 24.07 -18.15
CA LYS A 29 7.61 23.41 -17.68
C LYS A 29 8.00 22.37 -16.61
N LEU A 30 7.32 22.40 -15.47
CA LEU A 30 7.51 21.37 -14.44
C LEU A 30 7.31 19.99 -15.06
N SER A 31 8.21 19.06 -14.73
CA SER A 31 8.03 17.65 -15.08
C SER A 31 6.73 17.14 -14.47
N ASP A 32 6.03 16.28 -15.20
CA ASP A 32 4.77 15.64 -14.76
C ASP A 32 4.92 14.93 -13.40
N GLU A 33 6.10 14.35 -13.16
CA GLU A 33 6.47 13.74 -11.87
C GLU A 33 6.53 14.75 -10.72
N ASN A 34 7.07 15.94 -10.96
CA ASN A 34 7.17 16.99 -9.95
C ASN A 34 5.79 17.57 -9.63
N GLU A 35 4.93 17.74 -10.64
CA GLU A 35 3.54 18.15 -10.45
C GLU A 35 2.78 17.13 -9.60
N ALA A 36 2.99 15.83 -9.86
CA ALA A 36 2.41 14.73 -9.07
C ALA A 36 2.89 14.75 -7.60
N ILE A 37 4.19 14.95 -7.35
CA ILE A 37 4.75 15.01 -6.00
C ILE A 37 4.21 16.21 -5.21
N ILE A 38 4.12 17.38 -5.84
CA ILE A 38 3.56 18.60 -5.21
C ILE A 38 2.09 18.37 -4.83
N LEU A 39 1.32 17.74 -5.72
CA LEU A 39 -0.08 17.41 -5.47
C LEU A 39 -0.20 16.45 -4.27
N LEU A 40 0.56 15.36 -4.26
CA LEU A 40 0.52 14.34 -3.20
C LEU A 40 0.92 14.89 -1.82
N ASN A 41 1.88 15.82 -1.77
CA ASN A 41 2.29 16.46 -0.52
C ASN A 41 1.29 17.50 -0.01
N SER A 42 0.42 18.01 -0.87
CA SER A 42 -0.59 19.02 -0.52
C SER A 42 -1.90 18.42 0.00
N LEU A 43 -2.04 17.09 0.00
CA LEU A 43 -3.24 16.36 0.43
C LEU A 43 -3.39 16.31 1.96
N PRO A 44 -4.63 16.34 2.48
CA PRO A 44 -4.90 16.15 3.90
C PRO A 44 -4.74 14.69 4.35
N ASP A 45 -4.61 14.49 5.67
CA ASP A 45 -4.35 13.17 6.28
C ASP A 45 -5.38 12.09 5.95
N SER A 46 -6.60 12.47 5.57
CA SER A 46 -7.63 11.52 5.11
C SER A 46 -7.23 10.73 3.86
N PHE A 47 -6.20 11.18 3.12
CA PHE A 47 -5.67 10.50 1.94
C PHE A 47 -4.28 9.88 2.19
N LYS A 48 -3.83 9.79 3.45
CA LYS A 48 -2.47 9.33 3.79
C LYS A 48 -2.13 7.95 3.22
N ASP A 49 -3.09 7.02 3.24
CA ASP A 49 -2.87 5.66 2.73
C ASP A 49 -2.69 5.65 1.20
N VAL A 50 -3.49 6.43 0.48
CA VAL A 50 -3.39 6.57 -0.98
C VAL A 50 -2.12 7.31 -1.36
N LYS A 51 -1.73 8.33 -0.58
CA LYS A 51 -0.44 9.01 -0.75
C LYS A 51 0.72 8.02 -0.66
N ALA A 52 0.78 7.21 0.40
CA ALA A 52 1.84 6.23 0.58
C ALA A 52 1.85 5.18 -0.54
N ALA A 53 0.68 4.65 -0.91
CA ALA A 53 0.56 3.66 -1.99
C ALA A 53 1.03 4.19 -3.35
N ILE A 54 0.72 5.44 -3.68
CA ILE A 54 1.13 6.06 -4.95
C ILE A 54 2.63 6.38 -4.92
N THR A 55 3.15 6.97 -3.83
CA THR A 55 4.55 7.39 -3.72
C THR A 55 5.53 6.21 -3.70
N TYR A 56 5.17 5.11 -3.04
CA TYR A 56 6.09 3.98 -2.86
C TYR A 56 5.74 2.75 -3.70
N GLY A 57 4.54 2.70 -4.27
CA GLY A 57 4.05 1.53 -5.03
C GLY A 57 4.35 1.55 -6.52
N ARG A 58 4.85 2.67 -7.08
CA ARG A 58 5.12 2.83 -8.52
C ARG A 58 6.56 3.28 -8.77
N THR A 59 7.13 2.82 -9.89
CA THR A 59 8.48 3.22 -10.36
C THR A 59 8.48 4.51 -11.19
N SER A 60 7.32 4.96 -11.65
CA SER A 60 7.09 6.20 -12.39
C SER A 60 5.78 6.84 -11.95
N LEU A 61 5.73 8.17 -11.88
CA LEU A 61 4.58 8.93 -11.37
C LEU A 61 4.06 9.86 -12.46
N SER A 62 2.84 9.62 -12.95
CA SER A 62 2.15 10.59 -13.79
C SER A 62 1.08 11.36 -13.02
N LEU A 63 0.86 12.62 -13.39
CA LEU A 63 -0.13 13.47 -12.72
C LEU A 63 -1.55 12.93 -12.91
N GLU A 64 -1.87 12.43 -14.11
CA GLU A 64 -3.21 11.90 -14.40
C GLU A 64 -3.51 10.59 -13.64
N GLU A 65 -2.53 9.70 -13.46
CA GLU A 65 -2.70 8.52 -12.61
C GLU A 65 -2.95 8.89 -11.15
N CYS A 66 -2.23 9.90 -10.64
CA CYS A 66 -2.45 10.41 -9.28
C CYS A 66 -3.86 10.99 -9.13
N ILE A 67 -4.31 11.80 -10.09
CA ILE A 67 -5.65 12.39 -10.07
C ILE A 67 -6.74 11.31 -10.14
N SER A 68 -6.57 10.30 -10.99
CA SER A 68 -7.52 9.19 -11.11
C SER A 68 -7.64 8.39 -9.81
N ALA A 69 -6.50 8.08 -9.18
CA ALA A 69 -6.47 7.38 -7.89
C ALA A 69 -7.10 8.21 -6.77
N LEU A 70 -6.85 9.52 -6.74
CA LEU A 70 -7.42 10.43 -5.74
C LEU A 70 -8.94 10.60 -5.90
N LYS A 71 -9.45 10.72 -7.12
CA LYS A 71 -10.89 10.76 -7.40
C LYS A 71 -11.57 9.44 -7.00
N SER A 72 -10.92 8.31 -7.26
CA SER A 72 -11.42 6.99 -6.86
C SER A 72 -11.54 6.89 -5.33
N LYS A 73 -10.51 7.34 -4.58
CA LYS A 73 -10.55 7.33 -3.12
C LYS A 73 -11.59 8.29 -2.53
N GLU A 74 -11.79 9.46 -3.15
CA GLU A 74 -12.83 10.39 -2.72
C GLU A 74 -14.23 9.76 -2.81
N LEU A 75 -14.47 8.93 -3.84
CA LEU A 75 -15.73 8.23 -4.00
C LEU A 75 -15.94 7.19 -2.88
N GLU A 76 -14.90 6.41 -2.55
CA GLU A 76 -14.93 5.48 -1.41
C GLU A 76 -15.25 6.19 -0.09
N LEU A 77 -14.56 7.30 0.20
CA LEU A 77 -14.78 8.08 1.42
C LEU A 77 -16.20 8.68 1.50
N LYS A 78 -16.83 8.99 0.36
CA LYS A 78 -18.24 9.44 0.30
C LYS A 78 -19.22 8.30 0.56
N ILE A 79 -18.88 7.07 0.17
CA ILE A 79 -19.69 5.88 0.45
C ILE A 79 -19.62 5.54 1.94
N GLU A 80 -18.42 5.55 2.53
CA GLU A 80 -18.21 5.28 3.97
C GLU A 80 -18.94 6.29 4.87
N LYS A 81 -18.93 7.59 4.52
CA LYS A 81 -19.65 8.61 5.30
C LYS A 81 -21.18 8.47 5.24
N LYS A 82 -21.72 7.78 4.23
CA LYS A 82 -23.16 7.56 4.07
C LYS A 82 -23.69 6.44 4.98
N ASP A 83 -22.80 5.62 5.52
CA ASP A 83 -23.11 4.42 6.32
C ASP A 83 -23.00 4.67 7.85
N ASN A 84 -22.63 5.88 8.27
CA ASN A 84 -22.37 6.23 9.67
C ASN A 84 -23.60 6.62 10.50
N GLY A 85 -24.79 6.16 10.13
CA GLY A 85 -26.01 6.35 10.91
C GLY A 85 -26.91 5.13 10.79
N GLU A 86 -27.00 4.37 11.88
CA GLU A 86 -27.80 3.15 12.05
C GLU A 86 -27.21 1.89 11.40
N ASN A 87 -26.22 1.28 12.09
CA ASN A 87 -26.44 0.00 12.76
C ASN A 87 -25.14 -0.54 13.37
N LEU A 88 -25.15 -0.73 14.69
CA LEU A 88 -24.23 -1.61 15.41
C LEU A 88 -24.57 -3.07 15.05
N PHE A 89 -24.21 -3.51 13.85
CA PHE A 89 -24.07 -4.94 13.58
C PHE A 89 -22.61 -5.33 13.79
N VAL A 90 -22.42 -6.39 14.56
CA VAL A 90 -21.19 -7.21 14.62
C VAL A 90 -20.53 -7.21 13.25
N ARG A 91 -19.20 -6.98 13.17
CA ARG A 91 -18.38 -7.05 11.95
C ARG A 91 -18.39 -8.46 11.33
N ALA A 92 -19.56 -8.93 10.91
CA ALA A 92 -19.69 -9.86 9.81
C ALA A 92 -19.53 -9.01 8.55
N CYS A 93 -18.61 -9.42 7.67
CA CYS A 93 -18.33 -8.79 6.40
C CYS A 93 -19.62 -8.30 5.74
N ILE A 94 -19.65 -7.00 5.40
CA ILE A 94 -20.74 -6.37 4.66
C ILE A 94 -21.07 -7.27 3.48
N ALA A 95 -22.25 -7.89 3.55
CA ALA A 95 -22.85 -8.50 2.39
C ALA A 95 -23.17 -7.34 1.45
N SER A 96 -22.22 -7.03 0.55
CA SER A 96 -22.60 -6.50 -0.75
C SER A 96 -23.74 -7.39 -1.28
N LYS A 97 -24.64 -6.85 -2.10
CA LYS A 97 -25.61 -7.68 -2.81
C LYS A 97 -24.86 -8.71 -3.65
N ILE A 98 -24.52 -9.82 -3.02
CA ILE A 98 -23.83 -10.93 -3.60
C ILE A 98 -24.93 -11.69 -4.32
N SER A 99 -25.16 -11.27 -5.56
CA SER A 99 -25.99 -12.02 -6.48
C SER A 99 -25.36 -13.38 -6.81
N ASP A 100 -24.06 -13.54 -6.55
CA ASP A 100 -23.34 -14.78 -6.83
C ASP A 100 -23.24 -15.68 -5.58
N LYS A 101 -23.99 -16.78 -5.60
CA LYS A 101 -23.93 -17.81 -4.56
C LYS A 101 -22.51 -18.36 -4.38
N GLY A 102 -21.68 -18.33 -5.42
CA GLY A 102 -20.28 -18.73 -5.38
C GLY A 102 -19.45 -17.91 -4.40
N ILE A 103 -19.42 -16.58 -4.53
CA ILE A 103 -18.65 -15.72 -3.62
C ILE A 103 -19.21 -15.75 -2.19
N LEU A 104 -20.52 -16.01 -2.00
CA LEU A 104 -21.11 -16.22 -0.68
C LEU A 104 -20.55 -17.47 0.01
N TRP A 105 -20.55 -18.61 -0.69
CA TRP A 105 -19.99 -19.86 -0.17
C TRP A 105 -18.49 -19.77 0.05
N HIS A 106 -17.78 -19.12 -0.86
CA HIS A 106 -16.36 -18.82 -0.73
C HIS A 106 -16.02 -18.15 0.61
N MET A 107 -16.77 -17.10 0.99
CA MET A 107 -16.56 -16.41 2.27
C MET A 107 -16.98 -17.25 3.48
N ARG A 108 -18.15 -17.92 3.41
CA ARG A 108 -18.66 -18.77 4.51
C ARG A 108 -17.74 -19.93 4.84
N LEU A 109 -17.06 -20.48 3.84
CA LEU A 109 -16.11 -21.59 3.98
C LEU A 109 -14.68 -21.10 4.30
N GLY A 110 -14.53 -19.89 4.82
CA GLY A 110 -13.23 -19.35 5.23
C GLY A 110 -12.32 -19.04 4.05
N HIS A 111 -12.85 -18.39 3.01
CA HIS A 111 -12.10 -18.02 1.82
C HIS A 111 -11.50 -19.24 1.08
N MET A 112 -12.26 -20.33 0.99
CA MET A 112 -11.86 -21.56 0.30
C MET A 112 -11.47 -21.30 -1.17
N SER A 113 -10.54 -22.08 -1.73
CA SER A 113 -10.15 -21.91 -3.15
C SER A 113 -11.34 -22.17 -4.09
N GLU A 114 -11.33 -21.52 -5.26
CA GLU A 114 -12.33 -21.74 -6.32
C GLU A 114 -12.50 -23.23 -6.64
N ARG A 115 -11.39 -23.95 -6.79
CA ARG A 115 -11.42 -25.40 -7.02
C ARG A 115 -12.16 -26.16 -5.91
N GLY A 116 -11.98 -25.76 -4.65
CA GLY A 116 -12.66 -26.37 -3.51
C GLY A 116 -14.16 -26.10 -3.54
N VAL A 117 -14.57 -24.86 -3.78
CA VAL A 117 -16.00 -24.51 -3.85
C VAL A 117 -16.69 -25.18 -5.05
N LEU A 118 -16.03 -25.26 -6.21
CA LEU A 118 -16.53 -25.97 -7.39
C LEU A 118 -16.67 -27.48 -7.13
N GLU A 119 -15.73 -28.09 -6.43
CA GLU A 119 -15.81 -29.52 -6.08
C GLU A 119 -16.98 -29.80 -5.13
N LEU A 120 -17.25 -28.91 -4.17
CA LEU A 120 -18.42 -29.02 -3.29
C LEU A 120 -19.73 -28.87 -4.06
N SER A 121 -19.80 -27.96 -5.04
CA SER A 121 -20.97 -27.80 -5.91
C SER A 121 -21.21 -29.05 -6.77
N LYS A 122 -20.16 -29.66 -7.35
CA LYS A 122 -20.26 -30.91 -8.12
C LYS A 122 -20.78 -32.09 -7.32
N ARG A 123 -20.45 -32.15 -6.02
CA ARG A 123 -20.89 -33.21 -5.10
C ARG A 123 -22.25 -32.91 -4.45
N ASP A 124 -22.90 -31.82 -4.87
CA ASP A 124 -24.18 -31.36 -4.31
C ASP A 124 -24.13 -31.10 -2.79
N LEU A 125 -22.98 -30.66 -2.28
CA LEU A 125 -22.78 -30.35 -0.84
C LEU A 125 -23.13 -28.90 -0.49
N LEU A 126 -23.63 -28.11 -1.45
CA LEU A 126 -24.01 -26.71 -1.29
C LEU A 126 -25.53 -26.50 -1.40
N ASN A 127 -26.33 -27.50 -1.01
CA ASN A 127 -27.80 -27.46 -1.05
C ASN A 127 -28.38 -27.13 -2.45
N GLY A 128 -27.83 -27.72 -3.52
CA GLY A 128 -28.27 -27.46 -4.89
C GLY A 128 -27.81 -26.13 -5.49
N ASP A 129 -27.02 -25.33 -4.75
CA ASP A 129 -26.46 -24.09 -5.29
C ASP A 129 -25.41 -24.39 -6.36
N GLN A 130 -25.69 -23.90 -7.57
CA GLN A 130 -24.74 -23.92 -8.67
C GLN A 130 -23.74 -22.79 -8.46
N VAL A 131 -22.47 -23.17 -8.32
CA VAL A 131 -21.36 -22.22 -8.21
C VAL A 131 -20.64 -22.13 -9.54
N SER A 132 -20.54 -20.92 -10.07
CA SER A 132 -19.72 -20.60 -11.24
C SER A 132 -18.29 -20.23 -10.83
N LYS A 133 -17.48 -19.83 -11.82
CA LYS A 133 -16.18 -19.21 -11.61
C LYS A 133 -16.28 -18.11 -10.55
N LEU A 134 -15.40 -18.16 -9.54
CA LEU A 134 -15.38 -17.16 -8.49
C LEU A 134 -14.78 -15.84 -9.00
N ASP A 135 -15.40 -14.75 -8.58
CA ASP A 135 -14.87 -13.40 -8.77
C ASP A 135 -13.63 -13.15 -7.89
N PHE A 136 -12.91 -12.07 -8.22
CA PHE A 136 -11.73 -11.62 -7.49
C PHE A 136 -12.06 -11.36 -6.01
N CYS A 137 -11.25 -11.93 -5.11
CA CYS A 137 -11.34 -11.71 -3.67
C CYS A 137 -10.02 -11.12 -3.14
N GLU A 138 -10.05 -9.86 -2.72
CA GLU A 138 -8.89 -9.15 -2.18
C GLU A 138 -8.31 -9.83 -0.93
N ASN A 139 -9.17 -10.24 0.01
CA ASN A 139 -8.76 -10.94 1.23
C ASN A 139 -8.01 -12.24 0.95
N CYS A 140 -8.37 -12.95 -0.13
CA CYS A 140 -7.63 -14.15 -0.54
C CYS A 140 -6.24 -13.84 -1.04
N VAL A 141 -6.09 -12.77 -1.82
CA VAL A 141 -4.78 -12.36 -2.35
C VAL A 141 -3.88 -12.01 -1.18
N LEU A 142 -4.32 -11.14 -0.28
CA LEU A 142 -3.54 -10.70 0.87
C LEU A 142 -3.24 -11.86 1.84
N GLY A 143 -4.22 -12.75 2.08
CA GLY A 143 -4.08 -13.87 3.01
C GLY A 143 -3.29 -15.06 2.47
N LYS A 144 -3.23 -15.27 1.15
CA LYS A 144 -2.55 -16.41 0.51
C LYS A 144 -1.34 -16.01 -0.32
N GLN A 145 -0.95 -14.74 -0.30
CA GLN A 145 0.25 -14.29 -0.97
C GLN A 145 1.47 -15.01 -0.40
N HIS A 146 2.17 -15.74 -1.26
CA HIS A 146 3.45 -16.34 -0.90
C HIS A 146 4.54 -15.30 -1.07
N ARG A 147 5.54 -15.33 -0.18
CA ARG A 147 6.76 -14.53 -0.35
C ARG A 147 7.44 -14.97 -1.63
N ILE A 148 7.58 -14.06 -2.59
CA ILE A 148 8.35 -14.33 -3.82
C ILE A 148 9.81 -14.60 -3.42
N SER A 149 10.44 -15.58 -4.07
CA SER A 149 11.87 -15.83 -3.87
C SER A 149 12.67 -14.60 -4.30
N PHE A 150 13.49 -14.08 -3.39
CA PHE A 150 14.49 -13.09 -3.75
C PHE A 150 15.66 -13.83 -4.40
N SER A 151 16.21 -13.29 -5.49
CA SER A 151 17.50 -13.79 -5.99
C SER A 151 18.57 -13.56 -4.93
N THR A 152 19.47 -14.52 -4.75
CA THR A 152 20.59 -14.35 -3.83
C THR A 152 21.51 -13.27 -4.40
N ALA A 153 21.45 -12.07 -3.84
CA ALA A 153 22.42 -11.04 -4.13
C ALA A 153 23.77 -11.46 -3.51
N GLN A 154 24.72 -11.85 -4.34
CA GLN A 154 26.10 -12.09 -3.91
C GLN A 154 26.85 -10.76 -3.99
N HIS A 155 27.13 -10.16 -2.84
CA HIS A 155 28.05 -9.03 -2.72
C HIS A 155 29.41 -9.53 -2.25
N THR A 156 30.48 -9.03 -2.86
CA THR A 156 31.85 -9.29 -2.39
C THR A 156 32.70 -8.05 -2.64
N SER A 157 33.14 -7.42 -1.55
CA SER A 157 34.09 -6.31 -1.62
C SER A 157 35.47 -6.77 -2.08
N LYS A 158 36.10 -5.97 -2.95
CA LYS A 158 37.43 -6.21 -3.52
C LYS A 158 38.55 -5.52 -2.73
N GLN A 159 38.24 -4.47 -1.96
CA GLN A 159 39.22 -3.70 -1.20
C GLN A 159 38.81 -3.55 0.28
N ILE A 160 39.81 -3.37 1.15
CA ILE A 160 39.61 -3.09 2.58
C ILE A 160 38.85 -1.76 2.73
N LEU A 161 37.83 -1.75 3.59
CA LEU A 161 36.95 -0.60 3.87
C LEU A 161 36.14 -0.10 2.66
N GLU A 162 36.00 -0.92 1.60
CA GLU A 162 35.11 -0.62 0.48
C GLU A 162 33.63 -0.68 0.88
N TYR A 163 33.28 -1.61 1.77
CA TYR A 163 31.92 -1.78 2.28
C TYR A 163 31.96 -2.18 3.75
N VAL A 164 31.24 -1.45 4.60
CA VAL A 164 31.18 -1.71 6.04
C VAL A 164 29.73 -1.91 6.45
N HIS A 165 29.45 -3.05 7.07
CA HIS A 165 28.17 -3.31 7.72
C HIS A 165 28.18 -2.67 9.09
N SER A 166 27.18 -1.84 9.39
CA SER A 166 26.98 -1.26 10.71
C SER A 166 25.66 -1.75 11.31
N ASP A 167 25.69 -2.13 12.57
CA ASP A 167 24.49 -2.51 13.32
C ASP A 167 24.54 -1.95 14.74
N LEU A 168 23.43 -1.38 15.19
CA LEU A 168 23.28 -0.83 16.53
C LEU A 168 22.48 -1.82 17.36
N TRP A 169 23.17 -2.52 18.24
CA TRP A 169 22.53 -3.43 19.15
C TRP A 169 22.08 -2.70 20.42
N GLY A 170 20.83 -2.93 20.86
CA GLY A 170 20.31 -2.51 22.15
C GLY A 170 18.86 -2.02 22.11
N PRO A 171 18.29 -1.57 23.24
CA PRO A 171 18.90 -1.47 24.57
C PRO A 171 19.07 -2.82 25.29
N SER A 172 20.25 -3.04 25.88
CA SER A 172 20.48 -4.15 26.81
C SER A 172 19.68 -3.97 28.09
N LYS A 173 19.11 -5.07 28.60
CA LYS A 173 18.50 -5.11 29.93
C LYS A 173 19.51 -4.84 31.04
N VAL A 174 20.74 -5.32 30.87
CA VAL A 174 21.84 -5.15 31.84
C VAL A 174 22.88 -4.19 31.27
N PRO A 175 23.19 -3.08 31.95
CA PRO A 175 24.22 -2.17 31.49
C PRO A 175 25.60 -2.82 31.56
N THR A 176 26.51 -2.38 30.70
CA THR A 176 27.93 -2.75 30.79
C THR A 176 28.55 -2.16 32.08
N HIS A 177 29.77 -2.58 32.40
CA HIS A 177 30.53 -1.99 33.51
C HIS A 177 30.66 -0.46 33.42
N GLY A 178 30.63 0.11 32.21
CA GLY A 178 30.66 1.56 31.98
C GLY A 178 29.28 2.24 31.99
N GLY A 179 28.21 1.51 32.31
CA GLY A 179 26.83 2.05 32.31
C GLY A 179 26.17 2.10 30.92
N ASN A 180 26.85 1.67 29.86
CA ASN A 180 26.32 1.70 28.49
C ASN A 180 25.28 0.58 28.28
N ARG A 181 24.28 0.84 27.44
CA ARG A 181 23.22 -0.14 27.09
C ARG A 181 23.13 -0.46 25.60
N TYR A 182 23.99 0.15 24.80
CA TYR A 182 24.07 -0.06 23.37
C TYR A 182 25.53 -0.30 23.00
N PHE A 183 25.76 -1.02 21.90
CA PHE A 183 27.04 -1.03 21.20
C PHE A 183 26.80 -0.97 19.69
N LEU A 184 27.74 -0.34 18.98
CA LEU A 184 27.70 -0.22 17.53
C LEU A 184 28.74 -1.19 16.97
N SER A 185 28.29 -2.24 16.29
CA SER A 185 29.21 -3.11 15.55
C SER A 185 29.47 -2.54 14.17
N LEU A 186 30.74 -2.38 13.82
CA LEU A 186 31.20 -2.07 12.48
C LEU A 186 31.98 -3.27 11.95
N ILE A 187 31.59 -3.81 10.80
CA ILE A 187 32.23 -4.98 10.18
C ILE A 187 32.63 -4.64 8.76
N ASP A 188 33.93 -4.68 8.47
CA ASP A 188 34.43 -4.56 7.09
C ASP A 188 34.12 -5.83 6.29
N ASP A 189 33.44 -5.68 5.14
CA ASP A 189 32.99 -6.81 4.32
C ASP A 189 34.17 -7.58 3.71
N HIS A 190 35.26 -6.88 3.35
CA HIS A 190 36.43 -7.49 2.72
C HIS A 190 37.35 -8.20 3.73
N SER A 191 37.84 -7.48 4.75
CA SER A 191 38.79 -8.03 5.72
C SER A 191 38.14 -8.84 6.84
N ARG A 192 36.81 -8.77 6.98
CA ARG A 192 36.04 -9.36 8.09
C ARG A 192 36.45 -8.87 9.48
N LYS A 193 37.16 -7.72 9.58
CA LYS A 193 37.48 -7.08 10.86
C LYS A 193 36.23 -6.48 11.49
N LEU A 194 36.10 -6.66 12.80
CA LEU A 194 35.01 -6.16 13.64
C LEU A 194 35.54 -5.10 14.61
N TRP A 195 34.80 -4.01 14.75
CA TRP A 195 34.96 -3.01 15.81
C TRP A 195 33.65 -2.91 16.60
N LEU A 196 33.76 -2.79 17.93
CA LEU A 196 32.65 -2.70 18.90
C LEU A 196 32.82 -1.49 19.81
#